data_AF-A0AAV9GP73-F1
#
_entry.id   AF-A0AAV9GP73-F1
#
_cell.length_a   1.000
_cell.length_b   1.000
_cell.length_c   1.000
_cell.angle_alpha   90.00
_cell.angle_beta   90.00
_cell.angle_gamma   90.00
#
_symmetry.space_group_name_H-M   'P 1'
#
loop_
_entity.id
_entity.type
_entity.pdbx_description
1 polymer ?
#
loop_
_entity_poly.entity_id
_entity_poly.type
_entity_poly.pdbx_seq_one_letter_code
_entity_poly.pdbx_strand_id
1 'polypeptide(L)'
;MRLNTLLAPMLAVTAAADRVWVDAVRTPDSVSAPRSVWYNDFDSTWRVSFSPGCRVPGVTNIGELCVDWRNRRARFFAFGAKRCMKPAAGGKYHEYAGQASYPFTEWWYEVTCGW
;
A
#
# COMPACT_ATOMS: atom_id res chain seq x y z
N MET A 1 8.51 40.57 34.57
CA MET A 1 8.54 40.16 33.15
C MET A 1 7.91 38.78 33.04
N ARG A 2 6.74 38.66 32.40
CA ARG A 2 6.10 37.36 32.14
C ARG A 2 6.38 36.98 30.68
N LEU A 3 7.04 35.83 30.48
CA LEU A 3 7.31 35.26 29.16
C LEU A 3 5.99 34.70 28.61
N ASN A 4 5.46 35.30 27.54
CA ASN A 4 4.38 34.72 26.77
C ASN A 4 4.97 33.62 25.86
N THR A 5 4.82 32.37 26.27
CA THR A 5 5.12 31.21 25.42
C THR A 5 4.01 31.08 24.38
N LEU A 6 4.30 31.50 23.15
CA LEU A 6 3.45 31.23 21.99
C LEU A 6 3.54 29.73 21.66
N LEU A 7 2.52 28.95 22.05
CA LEU A 7 2.29 27.64 21.46
C LEU A 7 1.82 27.84 20.03
N ALA A 8 2.72 27.63 19.06
CA ALA A 8 2.32 27.47 17.66
C ALA A 8 1.62 26.11 17.51
N PRO A 9 0.38 26.04 16.99
CA PRO A 9 -0.24 24.77 16.65
C PRO A 9 0.51 24.18 15.46
N MET A 10 1.23 23.08 15.66
CA MET A 10 1.66 22.25 14.53
C MET A 10 0.39 21.68 13.89
N LEU A 11 -0.02 22.24 12.75
CA LEU A 11 -0.98 21.60 11.87
C LEU A 11 -0.38 20.25 11.47
N ALA A 12 -0.85 19.19 12.11
CA ALA A 12 -0.59 17.84 11.66
C ALA A 12 -1.18 17.73 10.26
N VAL A 13 -0.34 17.85 9.24
CA VAL A 13 -0.68 17.40 7.89
C VAL A 13 -0.96 15.91 8.05
N THR A 14 -2.23 15.53 8.13
CA THR A 14 -2.63 14.16 7.94
C THR A 14 -2.25 13.87 6.50
N ALA A 15 -1.06 13.28 6.29
CA ALA A 15 -0.68 12.76 5.00
C ALA A 15 -1.83 11.84 4.59
N ALA A 16 -2.56 12.29 3.58
CA ALA A 16 -3.63 11.56 2.95
C ALA A 16 -3.02 10.20 2.58
N ALA A 17 -3.37 9.12 3.29
CA ALA A 17 -2.69 7.85 3.21
C ALA A 17 -3.53 6.90 2.36
N ASP A 18 -3.13 6.74 1.10
CA ASP A 18 -3.71 5.72 0.22
C ASP A 18 -3.55 4.33 0.88
N ARG A 19 -4.56 3.47 0.70
CA ARG A 19 -4.52 2.09 1.18
C ARG A 19 -5.05 1.13 0.12
N VAL A 20 -4.53 -0.08 0.11
CA VAL A 20 -4.97 -1.13 -0.81
C VAL A 20 -5.36 -2.37 -0.04
N TRP A 21 -6.59 -2.83 -0.24
CA TRP A 21 -6.99 -4.16 0.16
C TRP A 21 -6.62 -5.15 -0.93
N VAL A 22 -5.98 -6.25 -0.56
CA VAL A 22 -5.50 -7.27 -1.48
C VAL A 22 -6.10 -8.60 -1.08
N ASP A 23 -6.63 -9.32 -2.06
CA ASP A 23 -6.95 -10.75 -2.01
C ASP A 23 -6.06 -11.46 -3.03
N ALA A 24 -5.16 -12.28 -2.50
CA ALA A 24 -4.02 -12.83 -3.21
C ALA A 24 -3.85 -14.33 -2.97
N VAL A 25 -3.16 -14.97 -3.90
CA VAL A 25 -2.75 -16.36 -3.83
C VAL A 25 -1.24 -16.42 -4.02
N ARG A 26 -0.55 -17.01 -3.05
CA ARG A 26 0.89 -17.26 -3.10
C ARG A 26 1.16 -18.71 -3.49
N THR A 27 2.12 -18.95 -4.38
CA THR A 27 2.78 -20.23 -4.61
C THR A 27 4.23 -20.14 -4.13
N PRO A 28 5.01 -21.24 -4.10
CA PRO A 28 6.43 -21.17 -3.72
C PRO A 28 7.23 -20.12 -4.52
N ASP A 29 6.90 -19.97 -5.81
CA ASP A 29 7.68 -19.14 -6.74
C ASP A 29 7.01 -17.81 -7.11
N SER A 30 5.76 -17.57 -6.71
CA SER A 30 5.01 -16.40 -7.18
C SER A 30 3.93 -15.92 -6.22
N VAL A 31 3.50 -14.67 -6.40
CA VAL A 31 2.28 -14.14 -5.80
C VAL A 31 1.40 -13.59 -6.92
N SER A 32 0.13 -13.99 -6.93
CA SER A 32 -0.90 -13.40 -7.78
C SER A 32 -1.89 -12.66 -6.89
N ALA A 33 -2.33 -11.49 -7.33
CA ALA A 33 -3.34 -10.70 -6.63
C ALA A 33 -4.55 -10.50 -7.56
N PRO A 34 -5.40 -11.54 -7.72
CA PRO A 34 -6.50 -11.51 -8.68
C PRO A 34 -7.57 -10.47 -8.34
N ARG A 35 -7.66 -10.07 -7.07
CA ARG A 35 -8.59 -9.02 -6.63
C ARG A 35 -7.88 -8.06 -5.70
N SER A 36 -7.84 -6.78 -6.06
CA SER A 36 -7.34 -5.74 -5.17
C SER A 36 -8.11 -4.45 -5.38
N VAL A 37 -8.32 -3.73 -4.29
CA VAL A 37 -9.09 -2.49 -4.26
C VAL A 37 -8.24 -1.40 -3.64
N TRP A 38 -7.99 -0.35 -4.41
CA TRP A 38 -7.36 0.88 -3.96
C TRP A 38 -8.40 1.79 -3.33
N TYR A 39 -8.06 2.39 -2.20
CA TYR A 39 -8.84 3.42 -1.51
C TYR A 39 -7.96 4.64 -1.34
N ASN A 40 -8.44 5.80 -1.78
CA ASN A 40 -7.79 7.07 -1.46
C ASN A 40 -8.47 7.73 -0.25
N ASP A 41 -7.99 8.92 0.12
CA ASP A 41 -8.50 9.69 1.26
C ASP A 41 -9.82 10.43 1.00
N PHE A 42 -10.33 10.37 -0.23
CA PHE A 42 -11.60 10.96 -0.63
C PHE A 42 -12.70 9.90 -0.75
N ASP A 43 -12.55 8.76 -0.05
CA ASP A 43 -13.44 7.58 -0.10
C ASP A 43 -13.71 7.03 -1.51
N SER A 44 -12.86 7.37 -2.48
CA SER A 44 -12.95 6.85 -3.83
C SER A 44 -12.22 5.51 -3.92
N THR A 45 -12.78 4.60 -4.71
CA THR A 45 -12.26 3.23 -4.84
C THR A 45 -12.02 2.80 -6.27
N TRP A 46 -10.95 2.07 -6.51
CA TRP A 46 -10.61 1.51 -7.83
C TRP A 46 -10.21 0.05 -7.72
N ARG A 47 -10.62 -0.76 -8.70
CA ARG A 47 -10.02 -2.09 -8.88
C ARG A 47 -8.64 -1.93 -9.50
N VAL A 48 -7.63 -2.52 -8.86
CA VAL A 48 -6.24 -2.45 -9.32
C VAL A 48 -5.65 -3.85 -9.39
N SER A 49 -4.69 -4.06 -10.30
CA SER A 49 -3.84 -5.25 -10.25
C SER A 49 -2.71 -5.00 -9.25
N PHE A 50 -2.71 -5.68 -8.12
CA PHE A 50 -1.61 -5.62 -7.14
C PHE A 50 -0.60 -6.77 -7.31
N SER A 51 -0.47 -7.32 -8.52
CA SER A 51 0.50 -8.37 -8.86
C SER A 51 1.94 -7.84 -8.89
N PRO A 52 2.99 -8.68 -8.79
CA PRO A 52 4.39 -8.27 -8.83
C PRO A 52 4.79 -7.52 -10.11
N GLY A 53 5.62 -6.48 -9.99
CA GLY A 53 6.14 -5.66 -11.10
C GLY A 53 5.49 -4.26 -11.20
N CYS A 54 5.88 -3.48 -12.21
CA CYS A 54 5.43 -2.11 -12.46
C CYS A 54 4.31 -2.03 -13.50
N ARG A 55 3.29 -1.18 -13.27
CA ARG A 55 2.17 -0.94 -14.19
C ARG A 55 1.46 0.39 -13.90
N VAL A 56 0.63 0.85 -14.82
CA VAL A 56 -0.33 1.93 -14.56
C VAL A 56 -1.57 1.32 -13.88
N PRO A 57 -1.96 1.74 -12.67
CA PRO A 57 -3.02 1.05 -11.91
C PRO A 57 -4.44 1.43 -12.31
N GLY A 58 -4.65 2.45 -13.15
CA GLY A 58 -5.99 2.96 -13.49
C GLY A 58 -6.64 3.77 -12.36
N VAL A 59 -5.83 4.26 -11.42
CA VAL A 59 -6.24 5.15 -10.33
C VAL A 59 -5.97 6.59 -10.75
N THR A 60 -6.93 7.48 -10.53
CA THR A 60 -6.80 8.90 -10.87
C THR A 60 -5.55 9.50 -10.22
N ASN A 61 -4.75 10.24 -11.00
CA ASN A 61 -3.51 10.89 -10.56
C ASN A 61 -2.37 9.94 -10.13
N ILE A 62 -2.47 8.64 -10.39
CA ILE A 62 -1.38 7.67 -10.16
C ILE A 62 -0.84 7.15 -11.49
N GLY A 63 0.38 7.57 -11.83
CA GLY A 63 1.01 7.24 -13.12
C GLY A 63 1.70 5.88 -13.15
N GLU A 64 2.20 5.40 -12.01
CA GLU A 64 2.90 4.12 -11.90
C GLU A 64 2.66 3.50 -10.52
N LEU A 65 2.49 2.18 -10.47
CA LEU A 65 2.52 1.34 -9.29
C LEU A 65 3.49 0.17 -9.54
N CYS A 66 4.54 0.06 -8.71
CA CYS A 66 5.45 -1.07 -8.70
C CYS A 66 5.30 -1.85 -7.38
N VAL A 67 4.95 -3.13 -7.48
CA VAL A 67 4.78 -4.01 -6.31
C VAL A 67 5.93 -5.03 -6.25
N ASP A 68 6.60 -5.06 -5.11
CA ASP A 68 7.69 -5.99 -4.80
C ASP A 68 7.25 -6.87 -3.63
N TRP A 69 6.60 -7.97 -3.97
CA TRP A 69 6.10 -8.96 -3.02
C TRP A 69 7.21 -9.69 -2.26
N ARG A 70 8.40 -9.82 -2.86
CA ARG A 70 9.57 -10.46 -2.24
C ARG A 70 10.06 -9.63 -1.06
N ASN A 71 10.17 -8.32 -1.24
CA ASN A 71 10.62 -7.40 -0.18
C ASN A 71 9.46 -6.72 0.57
N ARG A 72 8.21 -7.15 0.36
CA ARG A 72 7.02 -6.66 1.06
C ARG A 72 6.89 -5.13 1.01
N ARG A 73 7.13 -4.56 -0.17
CA ARG A 73 7.10 -3.11 -0.41
C ARG A 73 6.46 -2.81 -1.76
N ALA A 74 5.80 -1.68 -1.85
CA ALA A 74 5.36 -1.13 -3.12
C ALA A 74 5.74 0.35 -3.20
N ARG A 75 5.93 0.85 -4.41
CA ARG A 75 6.08 2.27 -4.68
C ARG A 75 5.05 2.68 -5.72
N PHE A 76 4.59 3.92 -5.63
CA PHE A 76 3.72 4.49 -6.64
C PHE A 76 4.07 5.96 -6.85
N PHE A 77 3.71 6.48 -8.02
CA PHE A 77 3.96 7.87 -8.38
C PHE A 77 2.62 8.61 -8.46
N ALA A 78 2.36 9.48 -7.49
CA ALA A 78 1.13 10.26 -7.41
C ALA A 78 1.47 11.75 -7.35
N PHE A 79 0.75 12.56 -8.12
CA PHE A 79 0.93 14.02 -8.16
C PHE A 79 2.38 14.49 -8.36
N GLY A 80 3.17 13.76 -9.17
CA GLY A 80 4.57 14.12 -9.42
C GLY A 80 5.55 13.70 -8.32
N ALA A 81 5.10 12.99 -7.28
CA ALA A 81 5.92 12.55 -6.16
C ALA A 81 5.91 11.01 -6.01
N LYS A 82 7.06 10.47 -5.62
CA LYS A 82 7.20 9.05 -5.26
C LYS A 82 6.65 8.83 -3.85
N ARG A 83 5.72 7.88 -3.72
CA ARG A 83 5.10 7.43 -2.49
C ARG A 83 5.36 5.94 -2.30
N CYS A 84 5.28 5.43 -1.08
CA CYS A 84 5.60 4.04 -0.75
C CYS A 84 4.48 3.41 0.04
N MET A 85 4.29 2.10 -0.11
CA MET A 85 3.36 1.32 0.69
C MET A 85 4.02 0.10 1.30
N LYS A 86 3.51 -0.31 2.46
CA LYS A 86 3.86 -1.55 3.14
C LYS A 86 2.60 -2.28 3.61
N PRO A 87 2.65 -3.61 3.71
CA PRO A 87 1.55 -4.38 4.27
C PRO A 87 1.36 -4.06 5.75
N ALA A 88 0.12 -4.20 6.23
CA ALA A 88 -0.25 -4.11 7.62
C ALA A 88 0.61 -5.07 8.47
N ALA A 89 1.01 -4.64 9.66
CA ALA A 89 1.62 -5.54 10.63
C ALA A 89 0.65 -6.70 10.92
N GLY A 90 1.14 -7.93 10.81
CA GLY A 90 0.32 -9.12 11.00
C GLY A 90 -0.45 -9.60 9.78
N GLY A 91 -0.14 -9.11 8.57
CA GLY A 91 -0.49 -9.81 7.33
C GLY A 91 0.17 -11.19 7.32
N LYS A 92 -0.56 -12.21 7.78
CA LYS A 92 -0.06 -13.58 7.89
C LYS A 92 -0.34 -14.32 6.59
N TYR A 93 0.70 -14.90 6.02
CA TYR A 93 0.53 -16.00 5.08
C TYR A 93 -0.04 -17.17 5.87
N HIS A 94 -1.19 -17.68 5.45
CA HIS A 94 -1.64 -18.98 5.94
C HIS A 94 -0.98 -20.04 5.07
N GLU A 95 0.25 -20.45 5.44
CA GLU A 95 0.87 -21.63 4.85
C GLU A 95 0.17 -22.88 5.40
N TYR A 96 -0.67 -23.51 4.58
CA TYR A 96 -1.27 -24.80 4.87
C TYR A 96 -0.36 -25.92 4.38
N ALA A 97 0.31 -26.63 5.30
CA ALA A 97 1.17 -27.75 4.95
C ALA A 97 0.49 -28.69 3.94
N GLY A 98 1.12 -28.91 2.78
CA GLY A 98 0.60 -29.74 1.69
C GLY A 98 -0.19 -29.01 0.60
N GLN A 99 -0.38 -27.69 0.67
CA GLN A 99 -1.02 -26.93 -0.41
C GLN A 99 0.01 -26.31 -1.37
N ALA A 100 -0.23 -26.44 -2.68
CA ALA A 100 0.58 -25.79 -3.71
C ALA A 100 0.34 -24.27 -3.81
N SER A 101 -0.72 -23.78 -3.16
CA SER A 101 -1.15 -22.39 -3.23
C SER A 101 -1.84 -21.97 -1.94
N TYR A 102 -1.54 -20.76 -1.48
CA TYR A 102 -1.94 -20.22 -0.19
C TYR A 102 -2.74 -18.92 -0.41
N PRO A 103 -4.08 -18.95 -0.29
CA PRO A 103 -4.88 -17.74 -0.36
C PRO A 103 -4.68 -16.90 0.91
N PHE A 104 -4.62 -15.59 0.76
CA PHE A 104 -4.54 -14.64 1.87
C PHE A 104 -5.14 -13.30 1.49
N THR A 105 -5.61 -12.58 2.50
CA THR A 105 -6.05 -11.20 2.36
C THR A 105 -5.23 -10.30 3.26
N GLU A 106 -4.90 -9.11 2.80
CA GLU A 106 -4.22 -8.14 3.63
C GLU A 106 -4.44 -6.70 3.18
N TRP A 107 -4.16 -5.78 4.08
CA TRP A 107 -4.13 -4.35 3.79
C TRP A 107 -2.70 -3.90 3.56
N TRP A 108 -2.53 -3.00 2.60
CA TRP A 108 -1.33 -2.23 2.37
C TRP A 108 -1.64 -0.78 2.64
N TYR A 109 -0.74 -0.11 3.34
CA TYR A 109 -0.87 1.28 3.74
C TYR A 109 0.28 2.07 3.19
N GLU A 110 -0.02 3.30 2.79
CA GLU A 110 1.02 4.27 2.51
C GLU A 110 1.88 4.53 3.75
N VAL A 111 3.19 4.61 3.51
CA VAL A 111 4.21 4.89 4.50
C VAL A 111 5.24 5.85 3.92
N THR A 112 5.99 6.52 4.79
CA THR A 112 7.18 7.26 4.39
C THR A 112 8.16 6.33 3.67
N CYS A 113 8.68 6.78 2.52
CA CYS A 113 9.69 6.04 1.76
C CYS A 113 11.03 6.01 2.53
N GLY A 114 11.33 4.89 3.20
CA GLY A 114 12.69 4.54 3.61
C GLY A 114 13.21 3.43 2.70
N TRP A 115 14.30 3.71 1.97
CA TRP A 115 15.04 2.68 1.21
C TRP A 115 16.24 2.23 2.03
#